data_AF-A0A6G8ANY1-F1
#
_entry.id   AF-A0A6G8ANY1-F1
#
_cell.length_a   1.000
_cell.length_b   1.000
_cell.length_c   1.000
_cell.angle_alpha   90.00
_cell.angle_beta   90.00
_cell.angle_gamma   90.00
#
_symmetry.space_group_name_H-M   'P 1'
#
loop_
_entity.id
_entity.type
_entity.pdbx_description
1 polymer ?
#
loop_
_entity_poly.entity_id
_entity_poly.type
_entity_poly.pdbx_seq_one_letter_code
_entity_poly.pdbx_strand_id
1 'polypeptide(L)'
;MKKYGYLLLACAMLGQPMASLAVDLNEQITSESIESTPKEKEISNPTVPVVAEENAVTTDNGGATPYAETWGKGTAPVTFSADGKIATVGAGTLGESKGQKIKDAEKIIFQPGVKTEKDGTYIFQDLKATVFEGFNNVDTSETREMYQMFYESKLETVDLSKFDTSNVTWISKIFFNTQFKVLDLSSFNTENVSDGNLEAMFMKSKQLEELDISTLSVPTDESFVRAFAEDTNLKKIKIGPDVKMKKTELPSAPSDDTYAGMWINLAGGGEEKPLGDNIWTSEEFMANYDGPKDHDTYIWLKNAVSPGTTVNYVDEAGNSISDSEKFEGNVGTDYTSKAKEIPGYTLKEVTGKESGRLTYKEDVVTYVYTKNPVASPGVNVSYVDTKGTKLVDDVLLTGNEGDDYTAEQKTIEDYTFKEVKGEVSGKLTNELLEVTFVYTKEESGGNNGNNGNNGNDGNDGNNGNDGNNGSNANNGNETSDGDSHKKPNKEDIKTLPQTNEQSSIWLSLVGIILLFGGVVTRRKYL
;
A
#
# COMPACT_ATOMS: atom_id res chain seq x y z
N MET A 1 -5.79 36.26 -10.37
CA MET A 1 -4.99 35.31 -11.18
C MET A 1 -5.65 35.03 -12.53
N LYS A 2 -5.76 36.04 -13.41
CA LYS A 2 -6.14 35.88 -14.83
C LYS A 2 -4.92 36.22 -15.69
N LYS A 3 -3.90 35.36 -15.70
CA LYS A 3 -2.72 35.50 -16.58
C LYS A 3 -1.89 34.22 -16.83
N TYR A 4 -2.38 33.03 -16.46
CA TYR A 4 -1.67 31.75 -16.71
C TYR A 4 -2.47 30.75 -17.56
N GLY A 5 -3.50 31.23 -18.28
CA GLY A 5 -4.37 30.40 -19.11
C GLY A 5 -3.95 30.20 -20.57
N TYR A 6 -2.74 30.61 -20.96
CA TYR A 6 -2.32 30.59 -22.38
C TYR A 6 -0.96 29.93 -22.67
N LEU A 7 -0.36 29.21 -21.71
CA LEU A 7 0.95 28.56 -21.92
C LEU A 7 0.92 27.02 -21.94
N LEU A 8 -0.25 26.39 -21.86
CA LEU A 8 -0.39 24.92 -21.94
C LEU A 8 -1.10 24.42 -23.21
N LEU A 9 -1.43 25.32 -24.15
CA LEU A 9 -2.10 24.96 -25.41
C LEU A 9 -1.16 24.96 -26.64
N ALA A 10 0.16 24.81 -26.44
CA ALA A 10 1.15 24.83 -27.52
C ALA A 10 2.16 23.67 -27.49
N CYS A 11 1.89 22.57 -26.78
CA CYS A 11 2.76 21.38 -26.78
C CYS A 11 2.08 20.09 -27.33
N ALA A 12 0.92 20.20 -27.98
CA ALA A 12 0.23 19.06 -28.59
C ALA A 12 0.31 19.02 -30.13
N MET A 13 1.19 19.81 -30.75
CA MET A 13 1.55 19.65 -32.16
C MET A 13 3.08 19.61 -32.27
N LEU A 14 3.60 18.60 -32.97
CA LEU A 14 5.01 18.20 -33.12
C LEU A 14 5.49 17.17 -32.08
N GLY A 15 5.03 15.93 -32.23
CA GLY A 15 5.54 14.80 -31.47
C GLY A 15 7.02 14.53 -31.76
N GLN A 16 7.86 14.69 -30.73
CA GLN A 16 9.23 14.13 -30.61
C GLN A 16 9.57 13.93 -29.11
N PRO A 17 10.47 12.98 -28.75
CA PRO A 17 10.59 12.45 -27.39
C PRO A 17 11.39 13.34 -26.42
N MET A 18 10.95 13.40 -25.17
CA MET A 18 11.59 14.07 -24.03
C MET A 18 12.82 13.30 -23.54
N ALA A 19 13.99 13.64 -24.08
CA ALA A 19 15.28 13.29 -23.47
C ALA A 19 16.33 14.35 -23.85
N SER A 20 16.30 15.50 -23.19
CA SER A 20 17.43 16.44 -22.98
C SER A 20 16.86 17.76 -22.46
N LEU A 21 16.92 17.98 -21.14
CA LEU A 21 16.83 19.30 -20.49
C LEU A 21 17.11 19.12 -18.99
N ALA A 22 18.28 18.57 -18.70
CA ALA A 22 19.01 18.87 -17.46
C ALA A 22 20.32 19.50 -17.93
N VAL A 23 20.76 20.56 -17.24
CA VAL A 23 21.87 21.49 -17.62
C VAL A 23 21.40 22.68 -18.46
N ASP A 24 20.84 23.69 -17.79
CA ASP A 24 21.35 25.07 -17.80
C ASP A 24 20.37 25.99 -17.07
N LEU A 25 20.61 26.21 -15.77
CA LEU A 25 19.98 27.30 -15.02
C LEU A 25 20.90 27.80 -13.90
N ASN A 26 22.21 27.80 -14.15
CA ASN A 26 23.19 28.33 -13.22
C ASN A 26 24.30 29.11 -13.93
N GLU A 27 23.92 30.14 -14.70
CA GLU A 27 24.79 31.27 -15.04
C GLU A 27 23.94 32.35 -15.71
N GLN A 28 23.53 33.38 -14.96
CA GLN A 28 23.32 34.76 -15.45
C GLN A 28 22.65 35.63 -14.38
N ILE A 29 23.34 35.97 -13.29
CA ILE A 29 23.13 37.26 -12.61
C ILE A 29 24.47 37.75 -12.02
N THR A 30 25.24 38.47 -12.82
CA THR A 30 26.11 39.62 -12.49
C THR A 30 26.54 40.14 -13.86
N SER A 31 26.55 41.42 -14.24
CA SER A 31 26.60 42.69 -13.54
C SER A 31 26.31 43.78 -14.58
N GLU A 32 25.52 44.80 -14.25
CA GLU A 32 25.79 46.17 -14.72
C GLU A 32 25.11 47.18 -13.77
N SER A 33 25.95 47.72 -12.88
CA SER A 33 25.79 48.98 -12.14
C SER A 33 25.83 50.17 -13.13
N ILE A 34 25.21 51.32 -12.88
CA ILE A 34 25.72 52.40 -12.01
C ILE A 34 24.65 53.49 -11.76
N GLU A 35 24.51 53.88 -10.48
CA GLU A 35 24.20 55.19 -9.83
C GLU A 35 22.97 56.02 -10.24
N SER A 36 22.24 56.71 -9.34
CA SER A 36 22.68 57.50 -8.17
C SER A 36 21.51 57.79 -7.20
N THR A 37 21.88 58.01 -5.93
CA THR A 37 21.05 58.37 -4.77
C THR A 37 20.83 59.89 -4.62
N PRO A 38 19.89 60.31 -3.75
CA PRO A 38 20.10 61.47 -2.88
C PRO A 38 19.94 61.06 -1.40
N LYS A 39 21.02 61.08 -0.62
CA LYS A 39 21.45 62.17 0.30
C LYS A 39 20.46 62.48 1.43
N GLU A 40 20.63 61.71 2.49
CA GLU A 40 20.34 62.03 3.88
C GLU A 40 21.27 63.14 4.38
N LYS A 41 20.77 64.08 5.19
CA LYS A 41 21.56 65.16 5.78
C LYS A 41 21.45 65.10 7.30
N GLU A 42 22.60 64.84 7.91
CA GLU A 42 22.91 64.82 9.33
C GLU A 42 22.39 66.03 10.12
N ILE A 43 22.05 65.80 11.39
CA ILE A 43 22.52 66.68 12.47
C ILE A 43 23.06 65.80 13.62
N SER A 44 24.28 66.17 14.01
CA SER A 44 25.24 65.64 14.97
C SER A 44 24.74 65.21 16.36
N ASN A 45 25.38 64.15 16.85
CA ASN A 45 25.50 63.74 18.26
C ASN A 45 26.25 64.79 19.11
N PRO A 46 26.02 64.82 20.42
CA PRO A 46 27.14 64.86 21.34
C PRO A 46 27.14 63.65 22.30
N THR A 47 28.36 63.19 22.51
CA THR A 47 28.80 61.99 23.22
C THR A 47 28.61 62.08 24.75
N VAL A 48 28.60 60.89 25.39
CA VAL A 48 29.00 60.54 26.79
C VAL A 48 27.84 60.44 27.82
N PRO A 49 27.82 59.46 28.78
CA PRO A 49 28.46 58.13 28.88
C PRO A 49 27.47 56.98 29.18
N VAL A 50 28.00 55.76 29.08
CA VAL A 50 27.56 54.56 29.80
C VAL A 50 27.43 54.85 31.31
N VAL A 51 26.24 54.63 31.89
CA VAL A 51 26.03 54.53 33.34
C VAL A 51 25.09 53.36 33.61
N ALA A 52 25.48 52.59 34.62
CA ALA A 52 24.91 51.35 35.09
C ALA A 52 23.41 51.40 35.41
N GLU A 53 22.84 50.19 35.40
CA GLU A 53 21.66 49.80 36.16
C GLU A 53 21.60 50.47 37.52
N GLU A 54 20.48 51.15 37.78
CA GLU A 54 19.70 51.17 39.02
C GLU A 54 18.82 52.42 38.95
N ASN A 55 17.51 52.25 38.79
CA ASN A 55 16.52 53.21 39.27
C ASN A 55 15.16 52.51 39.38
N ALA A 56 14.88 52.08 40.60
CA ALA A 56 13.53 51.94 41.09
C ALA A 56 12.79 53.28 40.93
N VAL A 57 11.55 53.22 40.42
CA VAL A 57 10.57 54.30 40.57
C VAL A 57 9.30 53.68 41.14
N THR A 58 9.15 53.82 42.45
CA THR A 58 7.88 53.97 43.17
C THR A 58 7.46 55.45 43.05
N THR A 59 6.21 55.91 43.00
CA THR A 59 4.86 55.39 43.24
C THR A 59 3.88 56.46 42.76
N ASP A 60 2.68 56.09 42.29
CA ASP A 60 1.46 56.71 42.85
C ASP A 60 0.31 55.68 42.94
N ASN A 61 -0.43 55.80 44.03
CA ASN A 61 -1.20 54.79 44.72
C ASN A 61 -2.64 54.68 44.20
N GLY A 62 -2.95 53.54 43.59
CA GLY A 62 -4.20 52.83 43.84
C GLY A 62 -3.86 51.63 44.72
N GLY A 63 -3.86 51.81 46.04
CA GLY A 63 -3.44 50.80 47.01
C GLY A 63 -4.23 49.51 46.90
N ALA A 64 -3.65 48.53 46.23
CA ALA A 64 -3.90 47.12 46.46
C ALA A 64 -2.54 46.51 46.76
N THR A 65 -2.34 46.00 47.98
CA THR A 65 -1.26 45.05 48.24
C THR A 65 -1.34 43.95 47.17
N PRO A 66 -0.28 43.64 46.40
CA PRO A 66 -0.33 42.53 45.47
C PRO A 66 -0.65 41.29 46.28
N TYR A 67 -1.87 40.77 46.11
CA TYR A 67 -2.33 39.60 46.82
C TYR A 67 -1.63 38.42 46.16
N ALA A 68 -0.46 38.07 46.68
CA ALA A 68 0.32 36.94 46.23
C ALA A 68 -0.33 35.66 46.75
N GLU A 69 -1.13 35.02 45.92
CA GLU A 69 -1.49 33.61 46.10
C GLU A 69 -0.43 32.76 45.38
N THR A 70 -0.27 31.51 45.77
CA THR A 70 0.47 30.55 44.95
C THR A 70 -0.46 29.95 43.90
N TRP A 71 0.08 29.38 42.83
CA TRP A 71 -0.70 28.63 41.86
C TRP A 71 -1.23 27.34 42.52
N GLY A 72 -2.42 27.43 43.09
CA GLY A 72 -3.05 26.33 43.79
C GLY A 72 -2.16 25.81 44.93
N LYS A 73 -1.88 24.49 44.91
CA LYS A 73 -1.00 23.83 45.89
C LYS A 73 0.50 24.00 45.63
N GLY A 74 0.87 24.60 44.50
CA GLY A 74 2.27 24.77 44.11
C GLY A 74 2.98 25.90 44.86
N THR A 75 4.20 26.19 44.44
CA THR A 75 5.06 27.25 45.01
C THR A 75 5.16 28.50 44.13
N ALA A 76 4.71 28.44 42.89
CA ALA A 76 4.76 29.56 41.95
C ALA A 76 3.90 30.73 42.46
N PRO A 77 4.47 31.92 42.70
CA PRO A 77 3.70 33.09 43.12
C PRO A 77 2.86 33.62 41.95
N VAL A 78 1.64 34.05 42.24
CA VAL A 78 0.71 34.65 41.27
C VAL A 78 0.37 36.06 41.72
N THR A 79 0.61 37.02 40.83
CA THR A 79 0.14 38.40 40.98
C THR A 79 -0.97 38.69 39.99
N PHE A 80 -1.88 39.59 40.36
CA PHE A 80 -3.04 39.94 39.53
C PHE A 80 -3.03 41.41 39.16
N SER A 81 -3.56 41.73 37.97
CA SER A 81 -3.95 43.10 37.63
C SER A 81 -5.01 43.63 38.60
N ALA A 82 -5.18 44.96 38.67
CA ALA A 82 -6.13 45.59 39.60
C ALA A 82 -7.59 45.13 39.41
N ASP A 83 -7.96 44.72 38.19
CA ASP A 83 -9.27 44.17 37.84
C ASP A 83 -9.36 42.64 37.98
N GLY A 84 -8.26 41.97 38.33
CA GLY A 84 -8.18 40.51 38.48
C GLY A 84 -8.16 39.73 37.16
N LYS A 85 -8.22 40.40 35.99
CA LYS A 85 -8.35 39.73 34.69
C LYS A 85 -7.05 39.14 34.15
N ILE A 86 -5.90 39.64 34.61
CA ILE A 86 -4.58 39.14 34.19
C ILE A 86 -3.90 38.54 35.41
N ALA A 87 -3.52 37.27 35.31
CA ALA A 87 -2.67 36.60 36.29
C ALA A 87 -1.23 36.50 35.74
N THR A 88 -0.23 36.90 36.52
CA THR A 88 1.19 36.73 36.20
C THR A 88 1.80 35.73 37.16
N VAL A 89 2.34 34.65 36.62
CA VAL A 89 2.90 33.52 37.36
C VAL A 89 4.42 33.62 37.34
N GLY A 90 5.01 33.76 38.52
CA GLY A 90 6.46 33.81 38.72
C GLY A 90 7.10 32.43 38.84
N ALA A 91 8.42 32.39 38.95
CA ALA A 91 9.18 31.15 39.08
C ALA A 91 8.74 30.30 40.28
N GLY A 92 8.60 28.99 40.06
CA GLY A 92 8.13 28.04 41.07
C GLY A 92 7.31 26.90 40.45
N THR A 93 6.77 26.05 41.30
CA THR A 93 5.95 24.90 40.89
C THR A 93 4.47 25.25 40.74
N LEU A 94 3.84 24.76 39.69
CA LEU A 94 2.39 24.75 39.49
C LEU A 94 1.82 23.48 40.13
N GLY A 95 0.85 23.64 41.03
CA GLY A 95 0.05 22.52 41.55
C GLY A 95 -1.40 22.57 41.07
N GLU A 96 -2.22 21.62 41.50
CA GLU A 96 -3.68 21.60 41.26
C GLU A 96 -4.28 23.01 41.42
N SER A 97 -4.97 23.52 40.40
CA SER A 97 -5.53 24.88 40.38
C SER A 97 -6.65 25.05 41.42
N LYS A 98 -6.25 25.40 42.64
CA LYS A 98 -7.18 25.77 43.74
C LYS A 98 -7.27 27.29 43.84
N GLY A 99 -8.47 27.83 43.68
CA GLY A 99 -8.75 29.24 43.92
C GLY A 99 -9.62 29.86 42.84
N GLN A 100 -10.76 30.43 43.24
CA GLN A 100 -11.72 31.06 42.34
C GLN A 100 -11.08 32.20 41.51
N LYS A 101 -10.12 32.95 42.07
CA LYS A 101 -9.50 34.10 41.40
C LYS A 101 -8.63 33.72 40.19
N ILE A 102 -7.80 32.68 40.27
CA ILE A 102 -7.01 32.21 39.12
C ILE A 102 -7.95 31.71 38.02
N LYS A 103 -9.03 31.00 38.41
CA LYS A 103 -10.07 30.54 37.48
C LYS A 103 -10.79 31.69 36.77
N ASP A 104 -10.88 32.86 37.40
CA ASP A 104 -11.54 34.03 36.84
C ASP A 104 -10.65 34.89 35.93
N ALA A 105 -9.33 34.66 35.90
CA ALA A 105 -8.43 35.38 35.01
C ALA A 105 -8.75 35.08 33.53
N GLU A 106 -8.80 36.12 32.70
CA GLU A 106 -9.04 36.05 31.25
C GLU A 106 -7.73 35.83 30.48
N LYS A 107 -6.59 36.21 31.07
CA LYS A 107 -5.24 36.02 30.51
C LYS A 107 -4.25 35.57 31.59
N ILE A 108 -3.35 34.66 31.24
CA ILE A 108 -2.29 34.18 32.13
C ILE A 108 -0.92 34.35 31.48
N ILE A 109 0.03 34.91 32.23
CA ILE A 109 1.40 35.17 31.78
C ILE A 109 2.35 34.31 32.61
N PHE A 110 3.14 33.45 31.96
CA PHE A 110 4.12 32.58 32.60
C PHE A 110 5.53 33.17 32.44
N GLN A 111 6.15 33.54 33.56
CA GLN A 111 7.53 34.03 33.59
C GLN A 111 8.53 32.87 33.49
N PRO A 112 9.81 33.13 33.16
CA PRO A 112 10.85 32.11 33.22
C PRO A 112 10.96 31.44 34.59
N GLY A 113 11.25 30.13 34.60
CA GLY A 113 11.43 29.34 35.82
C GLY A 113 10.13 28.76 36.40
N VAL A 114 9.01 28.86 35.69
CA VAL A 114 7.79 28.13 36.01
C VAL A 114 7.96 26.65 35.63
N LYS A 115 7.51 25.75 36.49
CA LYS A 115 7.55 24.32 36.25
C LYS A 115 6.31 23.64 36.83
N THR A 116 5.97 22.45 36.37
CA THR A 116 4.93 21.63 36.99
C THR A 116 5.51 20.75 38.10
N GLU A 117 4.65 20.26 39.01
CA GLU A 117 5.04 19.20 39.95
C GLU A 117 4.99 17.82 39.27
N LYS A 118 5.45 16.78 39.98
CA LYS A 118 5.33 15.39 39.53
C LYS A 118 3.87 15.02 39.28
N ASP A 119 3.00 15.45 40.18
CA ASP A 119 1.55 15.40 40.00
C ASP A 119 1.09 16.69 39.31
N GLY A 120 0.91 16.62 38.00
CA GLY A 120 0.43 17.71 37.15
C GLY A 120 -1.09 17.70 36.96
N THR A 121 -1.82 16.98 37.79
CA THR A 121 -3.26 16.78 37.66
C THR A 121 -4.02 18.10 37.88
N TYR A 122 -4.98 18.40 36.99
CA TYR A 122 -5.86 19.58 37.06
C TYR A 122 -5.17 20.97 37.03
N ILE A 123 -3.91 21.08 36.61
CA ILE A 123 -3.17 22.36 36.71
C ILE A 123 -3.85 23.50 35.93
N PHE A 124 -4.40 23.25 34.74
CA PHE A 124 -5.09 24.25 33.91
C PHE A 124 -6.58 23.95 33.70
N GLN A 125 -7.18 23.16 34.61
CA GLN A 125 -8.58 22.75 34.51
C GLN A 125 -9.53 23.94 34.71
N ASP A 126 -10.53 24.05 33.82
CA ASP A 126 -11.69 24.95 33.98
C ASP A 126 -11.27 26.41 34.27
N LEU A 127 -10.25 26.88 33.53
CA LEU A 127 -9.84 28.27 33.54
C LEU A 127 -10.68 29.08 32.54
N LYS A 128 -11.10 30.29 32.90
CA LYS A 128 -11.72 31.24 31.95
C LYS A 128 -10.73 31.83 30.96
N ALA A 129 -9.43 31.66 31.20
CA ALA A 129 -8.39 32.24 30.39
C ALA A 129 -8.49 31.77 28.93
N THR A 130 -8.48 32.73 28.01
CA THR A 130 -8.48 32.47 26.56
C THR A 130 -7.11 32.71 25.93
N VAL A 131 -6.16 33.27 26.69
CA VAL A 131 -4.80 33.55 26.24
C VAL A 131 -3.79 33.16 27.31
N PHE A 132 -2.81 32.34 26.91
CA PHE A 132 -1.57 32.12 27.65
C PHE A 132 -0.42 32.83 26.94
N GLU A 133 0.37 33.60 27.69
CA GLU A 133 1.60 34.24 27.21
C GLU A 133 2.80 33.63 27.92
N GLY A 134 3.88 33.35 27.18
CA GLY A 134 5.09 32.76 27.74
C GLY A 134 4.94 31.29 28.14
N PHE A 135 3.94 30.56 27.63
CA PHE A 135 3.68 29.17 28.02
C PHE A 135 4.85 28.22 27.79
N ASN A 136 5.71 28.52 26.81
CA ASN A 136 6.98 27.81 26.57
C ASN A 136 7.99 27.91 27.72
N ASN A 137 7.73 28.75 28.74
CA ASN A 137 8.51 28.82 29.97
C ASN A 137 8.10 27.75 31.00
N VAL A 138 7.00 27.02 30.78
CA VAL A 138 6.52 25.98 31.69
C VAL A 138 7.28 24.69 31.43
N ASP A 139 8.19 24.34 32.35
CA ASP A 139 8.94 23.08 32.29
C ASP A 139 8.08 21.92 32.83
N THR A 140 7.84 20.91 31.97
CA THR A 140 7.09 19.69 32.30
C THR A 140 7.95 18.43 32.43
N SER A 141 9.28 18.56 32.33
CA SER A 141 10.21 17.42 32.24
C SER A 141 10.16 16.47 33.45
N GLU A 142 9.74 16.94 34.62
CA GLU A 142 9.59 16.13 35.83
C GLU A 142 8.17 15.56 36.05
N THR A 143 7.20 15.92 35.21
CA THR A 143 5.80 15.52 35.41
C THR A 143 5.55 14.06 35.06
N ARG A 144 4.76 13.39 35.91
CA ARG A 144 4.36 11.98 35.78
C ARG A 144 2.87 11.83 35.51
N GLU A 145 2.05 12.76 35.99
CA GLU A 145 0.59 12.73 35.84
C GLU A 145 0.12 14.04 35.19
N MET A 146 -0.65 13.94 34.12
CA MET A 146 -1.27 15.05 33.40
C MET A 146 -2.79 14.84 33.27
N TYR A 147 -3.37 14.04 34.17
CA TYR A 147 -4.80 13.74 34.17
C TYR A 147 -5.61 15.06 34.21
N GLN A 148 -6.51 15.22 33.22
CA GLN A 148 -7.38 16.39 33.12
C GLN A 148 -6.66 17.76 33.16
N MET A 149 -5.39 17.84 32.75
CA MET A 149 -4.61 19.07 32.87
C MET A 149 -5.26 20.27 32.17
N PHE A 150 -5.84 20.11 30.97
CA PHE A 150 -6.57 21.16 30.24
C PHE A 150 -8.08 20.92 30.16
N TYR A 151 -8.64 20.09 31.05
CA TYR A 151 -10.06 19.76 31.07
C TYR A 151 -10.93 21.03 31.10
N GLU A 152 -11.89 21.14 30.17
CA GLU A 152 -12.81 22.28 30.01
C GLU A 152 -12.16 23.64 29.64
N SER A 153 -10.91 23.64 29.20
CA SER A 153 -10.17 24.85 28.81
C SER A 153 -10.90 25.69 27.75
N LYS A 154 -10.83 27.01 27.91
CA LYS A 154 -11.38 28.02 26.99
C LYS A 154 -10.36 28.54 25.96
N LEU A 155 -9.13 28.03 25.98
CA LEU A 155 -8.13 28.35 24.98
C LEU A 155 -8.56 27.82 23.59
N GLU A 156 -8.42 28.66 22.57
CA GLU A 156 -8.59 28.23 21.17
C GLU A 156 -7.30 27.65 20.57
N THR A 157 -6.14 28.06 21.13
CA THR A 157 -4.81 27.66 20.68
C THR A 157 -3.85 27.57 21.86
N VAL A 158 -2.88 26.66 21.78
CA VAL A 158 -1.76 26.57 22.73
C VAL A 158 -0.55 25.98 22.00
N ASP A 159 0.63 26.54 22.26
CA ASP A 159 1.90 25.96 21.79
C ASP A 159 2.36 24.88 22.79
N LEU A 160 2.39 23.63 22.34
CA LEU A 160 2.80 22.46 23.13
C LEU A 160 4.18 21.93 22.70
N SER A 161 4.90 22.63 21.82
CA SER A 161 6.17 22.17 21.26
C SER A 161 7.28 21.98 22.31
N LYS A 162 7.12 22.57 23.50
CA LYS A 162 8.04 22.43 24.65
C LYS A 162 7.57 21.47 25.73
N PHE A 163 6.39 20.86 25.58
CA PHE A 163 5.93 19.85 26.51
C PHE A 163 6.79 18.60 26.39
N ASP A 164 7.43 18.24 27.49
CA ASP A 164 8.08 16.94 27.67
C ASP A 164 7.11 16.01 28.40
N THR A 165 6.66 14.96 27.72
CA THR A 165 5.81 13.90 28.29
C THR A 165 6.56 12.59 28.49
N SER A 166 7.88 12.56 28.32
CA SER A 166 8.68 11.33 28.38
C SER A 166 8.60 10.61 29.72
N ASN A 167 8.33 11.32 30.81
CA ASN A 167 8.16 10.76 32.16
C ASN A 167 6.70 10.51 32.55
N VAL A 168 5.73 10.82 31.66
CA VAL A 168 4.30 10.74 31.96
C VAL A 168 3.82 9.30 31.93
N THR A 169 3.13 8.89 32.99
CA THR A 169 2.50 7.58 33.14
C THR A 169 0.97 7.65 33.14
N TRP A 170 0.38 8.85 33.28
CA TRP A 170 -1.07 9.06 33.26
C TRP A 170 -1.48 10.36 32.56
N ILE A 171 -2.25 10.28 31.46
CA ILE A 171 -2.66 11.44 30.64
C ILE A 171 -4.13 11.41 30.18
N SER A 172 -4.98 10.60 30.83
CA SER A 172 -6.39 10.50 30.45
C SER A 172 -7.10 11.85 30.54
N LYS A 173 -8.02 12.11 29.62
CA LYS A 173 -8.90 13.30 29.61
C LYS A 173 -8.14 14.64 29.62
N ILE A 174 -6.88 14.67 29.18
CA ILE A 174 -6.04 15.88 29.18
C ILE A 174 -6.71 17.05 28.44
N PHE A 175 -7.38 16.79 27.32
CA PHE A 175 -8.06 17.79 26.48
C PHE A 175 -9.58 17.56 26.41
N PHE A 176 -10.20 17.03 27.47
CA PHE A 176 -11.64 16.78 27.48
C PHE A 176 -12.44 18.10 27.46
N ASN A 177 -13.46 18.18 26.59
CA ASN A 177 -14.37 19.32 26.44
C ASN A 177 -13.66 20.68 26.25
N THR A 178 -12.62 20.72 25.41
CA THR A 178 -11.82 21.92 25.16
C THR A 178 -12.34 22.74 23.97
N GLN A 179 -11.84 23.97 23.82
CA GLN A 179 -12.17 24.88 22.71
C GLN A 179 -11.11 24.94 21.61
N PHE A 180 -10.09 24.07 21.66
CA PHE A 180 -9.02 24.04 20.67
C PHE A 180 -9.57 23.69 19.29
N LYS A 181 -9.13 24.42 18.26
CA LYS A 181 -9.43 24.09 16.86
C LYS A 181 -8.37 23.19 16.24
N VAL A 182 -7.12 23.39 16.65
CA VAL A 182 -5.97 22.61 16.19
C VAL A 182 -5.19 22.18 17.40
N LEU A 183 -4.88 20.88 17.49
CA LEU A 183 -3.97 20.33 18.47
C LEU A 183 -2.84 19.60 17.75
N ASP A 184 -1.61 20.06 17.99
CA ASP A 184 -0.39 19.39 17.53
C ASP A 184 0.26 18.71 18.74
N LEU A 185 0.21 17.38 18.78
CA LEU A 185 0.84 16.57 19.82
C LEU A 185 2.11 15.88 19.32
N SER A 186 2.74 16.36 18.25
CA SER A 186 3.97 15.78 17.70
C SER A 186 5.17 15.81 18.66
N SER A 187 5.11 16.59 19.74
CA SER A 187 6.10 16.56 20.83
C SER A 187 5.83 15.48 21.89
N PHE A 188 4.65 14.85 21.87
CA PHE A 188 4.25 13.92 22.93
C PHE A 188 4.84 12.53 22.68
N ASN A 189 5.43 11.97 23.72
CA ASN A 189 5.78 10.56 23.85
C ASN A 189 4.89 9.92 24.93
N THR A 190 4.15 8.87 24.57
CA THR A 190 3.27 8.11 25.48
C THR A 190 3.70 6.67 25.70
N GLU A 191 4.94 6.29 25.35
CA GLU A 191 5.47 4.93 25.51
C GLU A 191 5.46 4.45 26.98
N ASN A 192 5.59 5.38 27.93
CA ASN A 192 5.56 5.09 29.36
C ASN A 192 4.15 5.12 29.98
N VAL A 193 3.11 5.39 29.17
CA VAL A 193 1.73 5.45 29.65
C VAL A 193 1.12 4.05 29.66
N SER A 194 0.69 3.61 30.83
CA SER A 194 0.05 2.30 31.03
C SER A 194 -1.30 2.19 30.32
N ASP A 195 -1.75 0.95 30.10
CA ASP A 195 -3.10 0.69 29.60
C ASP A 195 -4.17 1.33 30.51
N GLY A 196 -5.23 1.87 29.92
CA GLY A 196 -6.29 2.65 30.59
C GLY A 196 -5.95 4.11 30.91
N ASN A 197 -4.69 4.54 30.74
CA ASN A 197 -4.25 5.89 31.10
C ASN A 197 -4.19 6.89 29.92
N LEU A 198 -4.73 6.50 28.76
CA LEU A 198 -4.91 7.31 27.54
C LEU A 198 -6.40 7.49 27.16
N GLU A 199 -7.33 7.11 28.05
CA GLU A 199 -8.77 7.16 27.72
C GLU A 199 -9.30 8.59 27.56
N ALA A 200 -10.28 8.75 26.67
CA ALA A 200 -11.11 9.94 26.52
C ALA A 200 -10.31 11.27 26.43
N MET A 201 -9.14 11.25 25.79
CA MET A 201 -8.23 12.40 25.74
C MET A 201 -8.88 13.66 25.15
N PHE A 202 -9.71 13.52 24.11
CA PHE A 202 -10.32 14.63 23.39
C PHE A 202 -11.84 14.71 23.54
N MET A 203 -12.48 13.67 24.10
CA MET A 203 -13.93 13.55 24.28
C MET A 203 -14.63 14.88 24.60
N LYS A 204 -15.70 15.17 23.84
CA LYS A 204 -16.51 16.41 23.86
C LYS A 204 -15.79 17.68 23.35
N SER A 205 -14.61 17.60 22.76
CA SER A 205 -13.91 18.73 22.16
C SER A 205 -14.49 19.06 20.78
N LYS A 206 -15.74 19.54 20.78
CA LYS A 206 -16.52 19.82 19.57
C LYS A 206 -15.91 20.89 18.67
N GLN A 207 -14.95 21.67 19.14
CA GLN A 207 -14.28 22.68 18.32
C GLN A 207 -13.06 22.13 17.58
N LEU A 208 -12.59 20.92 17.92
CA LEU A 208 -11.38 20.33 17.35
C LEU A 208 -11.62 19.96 15.89
N GLU A 209 -10.85 20.57 15.00
CA GLU A 209 -10.91 20.39 13.55
C GLU A 209 -9.71 19.61 13.01
N GLU A 210 -8.51 19.90 13.54
CA GLU A 210 -7.26 19.25 13.14
C GLU A 210 -6.49 18.70 14.34
N LEU A 211 -5.99 17.48 14.21
CA LEU A 211 -5.25 16.80 15.27
C LEU A 211 -4.03 16.05 14.72
N ASP A 212 -2.85 16.28 15.30
CA ASP A 212 -1.67 15.46 15.09
C ASP A 212 -1.44 14.57 16.32
N ILE A 213 -1.60 13.25 16.14
CA ILE A 213 -1.25 12.20 17.12
C ILE A 213 -0.20 11.24 16.58
N SER A 214 0.62 11.70 15.63
CA SER A 214 1.55 10.83 14.89
C SER A 214 2.68 10.23 15.72
N THR A 215 2.95 10.77 16.90
CA THR A 215 3.99 10.29 17.81
C THR A 215 3.44 9.53 19.01
N LEU A 216 2.11 9.42 19.14
CA LEU A 216 1.53 8.70 20.25
C LEU A 216 1.76 7.19 20.08
N SER A 217 2.19 6.57 21.18
CA SER A 217 2.22 5.11 21.34
C SER A 217 1.00 4.68 22.13
N VAL A 218 0.19 3.81 21.54
CA VAL A 218 -1.03 3.26 22.14
C VAL A 218 -0.82 1.76 22.38
N PRO A 219 -0.57 1.35 23.64
CA PRO A 219 -0.05 0.01 23.90
C PRO A 219 -1.05 -1.12 23.61
N THR A 220 -2.35 -0.86 23.77
CA THR A 220 -3.41 -1.86 23.51
C THR A 220 -4.63 -1.23 22.84
N ASP A 221 -5.49 -2.07 22.25
CA ASP A 221 -6.80 -1.65 21.70
C ASP A 221 -7.75 -1.11 22.79
N GLU A 222 -7.44 -1.27 24.08
CA GLU A 222 -8.22 -0.75 25.21
C GLU A 222 -7.66 0.57 25.76
N SER A 223 -6.46 0.98 25.35
CA SER A 223 -5.78 2.14 25.94
C SER A 223 -6.39 3.48 25.50
N PHE A 224 -6.86 3.57 24.26
CA PHE A 224 -7.33 4.81 23.63
C PHE A 224 -8.87 4.86 23.47
N VAL A 225 -9.58 4.17 24.36
CA VAL A 225 -11.04 4.07 24.34
C VAL A 225 -11.68 5.44 24.51
N ARG A 226 -12.74 5.70 23.71
CA ARG A 226 -13.54 6.94 23.73
C ARG A 226 -12.73 8.21 23.50
N ALA A 227 -11.53 8.11 22.92
CA ALA A 227 -10.66 9.25 22.68
C ALA A 227 -11.39 10.42 22.01
N PHE A 228 -12.29 10.13 21.07
CA PHE A 228 -13.03 11.10 20.26
C PHE A 228 -14.54 11.12 20.51
N ALA A 229 -15.01 10.51 21.59
CA ALA A 229 -16.45 10.40 21.85
C ALA A 229 -17.10 11.80 21.93
N GLU A 230 -18.22 11.98 21.23
CA GLU A 230 -18.94 13.27 21.11
C GLU A 230 -18.15 14.43 20.46
N ASP A 231 -16.98 14.16 19.86
CA ASP A 231 -16.27 15.10 18.99
C ASP A 231 -16.94 15.07 17.63
N THR A 232 -17.35 16.21 17.07
CA THR A 232 -18.17 16.22 15.84
C THR A 232 -17.55 16.99 14.68
N ASN A 233 -16.47 17.74 14.90
CA ASN A 233 -15.87 18.62 13.88
C ASN A 233 -14.46 18.18 13.43
N LEU A 234 -13.94 17.07 13.96
CA LEU A 234 -12.62 16.57 13.60
C LEU A 234 -12.66 16.12 12.14
N LYS A 235 -12.06 16.91 11.25
CA LYS A 235 -12.06 16.72 9.80
C LYS A 235 -10.70 16.32 9.24
N LYS A 236 -9.65 16.47 10.04
CA LYS A 236 -8.27 16.11 9.68
C LYS A 236 -7.54 15.53 10.88
N ILE A 237 -6.95 14.36 10.70
CA ILE A 237 -6.17 13.69 11.72
C ILE A 237 -4.91 13.09 11.11
N LYS A 238 -3.75 13.36 11.72
CA LYS A 238 -2.49 12.71 11.37
C LYS A 238 -2.18 11.64 12.40
N ILE A 239 -2.06 10.40 11.95
CA ILE A 239 -1.97 9.22 12.81
C ILE A 239 -0.64 8.51 12.58
N GLY A 240 -0.06 8.02 13.67
CA GLY A 240 1.25 7.37 13.69
C GLY A 240 1.17 5.85 13.58
N PRO A 241 2.32 5.20 13.36
CA PRO A 241 2.39 3.75 13.22
C PRO A 241 2.06 2.99 14.52
N ASP A 242 2.27 3.61 15.67
CA ASP A 242 2.06 2.98 16.99
C ASP A 242 0.69 3.32 17.61
N VAL A 243 -0.22 3.93 16.85
CA VAL A 243 -1.58 4.24 17.29
C VAL A 243 -2.53 3.06 17.02
N LYS A 244 -3.45 2.81 17.94
CA LYS A 244 -4.58 1.88 17.79
C LYS A 244 -5.89 2.67 17.75
N MET A 245 -6.72 2.41 16.75
CA MET A 245 -7.95 3.18 16.50
C MET A 245 -9.24 2.48 16.95
N LYS A 246 -9.15 1.22 17.43
CA LYS A 246 -10.33 0.51 17.92
C LYS A 246 -10.92 1.21 19.14
N LYS A 247 -12.26 1.23 19.21
CA LYS A 247 -13.04 1.80 20.33
C LYS A 247 -12.76 3.29 20.62
N THR A 248 -12.11 4.00 19.72
CA THR A 248 -11.82 5.43 19.89
C THR A 248 -13.06 6.31 19.76
N GLU A 249 -14.14 5.78 19.19
CA GLU A 249 -15.38 6.49 18.88
C GLU A 249 -15.14 7.69 17.94
N LEU A 250 -14.29 7.50 16.92
CA LEU A 250 -14.00 8.49 15.88
C LEU A 250 -15.30 9.05 15.26
N PRO A 251 -15.47 10.38 15.14
CA PRO A 251 -16.67 10.97 14.54
C PRO A 251 -16.94 10.46 13.15
N SER A 252 -18.21 10.19 12.84
CA SER A 252 -18.67 10.02 11.46
C SER A 252 -18.38 11.29 10.66
N ALA A 253 -17.69 11.13 9.53
CA ALA A 253 -17.64 12.20 8.53
C ALA A 253 -19.07 12.51 8.04
N PRO A 254 -19.41 13.78 7.76
CA PRO A 254 -20.73 14.14 7.24
C PRO A 254 -20.95 13.56 5.85
N SER A 255 -22.19 13.16 5.56
CA SER A 255 -22.66 12.77 4.23
C SER A 255 -23.67 13.80 3.76
N ASP A 256 -23.21 14.76 2.97
CA ASP A 256 -23.98 15.92 2.49
C ASP A 256 -23.49 16.33 1.09
N ASP A 257 -23.90 17.51 0.60
CA ASP A 257 -23.50 17.99 -0.73
C ASP A 257 -21.98 18.21 -0.86
N THR A 258 -21.26 18.39 0.25
CA THR A 258 -19.83 18.64 0.28
C THR A 258 -19.01 17.37 0.52
N TYR A 259 -19.45 16.49 1.41
CA TYR A 259 -18.68 15.34 1.87
C TYR A 259 -19.39 14.01 1.65
N ALA A 260 -18.60 12.96 1.41
CA ALA A 260 -19.08 11.63 1.04
C ALA A 260 -19.39 10.72 2.23
N GLY A 261 -19.30 11.20 3.48
CA GLY A 261 -19.48 10.37 4.69
C GLY A 261 -18.30 9.46 5.02
N MET A 262 -17.14 9.70 4.41
CA MET A 262 -15.94 8.86 4.52
C MET A 262 -14.68 9.68 4.80
N TRP A 263 -13.64 9.01 5.26
CA TRP A 263 -12.27 9.48 5.36
C TRP A 263 -11.45 8.98 4.19
N ILE A 264 -10.41 9.72 3.82
CA ILE A 264 -9.39 9.32 2.84
C ILE A 264 -8.01 9.75 3.33
N ASN A 265 -7.00 8.90 3.14
CA ASN A 265 -5.61 9.25 3.43
C ASN A 265 -4.96 10.05 2.28
N LEU A 266 -4.02 10.94 2.59
CA LEU A 266 -3.41 11.82 1.59
C LEU A 266 -2.46 11.07 0.63
N ALA A 267 -1.67 10.12 1.14
CA ALA A 267 -0.66 9.33 0.41
C ALA A 267 0.27 10.18 -0.49
N GLY A 268 0.78 11.29 0.06
CA GLY A 268 1.60 12.26 -0.69
C GLY A 268 0.84 13.16 -1.67
N GLY A 269 -0.48 12.97 -1.80
CA GLY A 269 -1.39 13.94 -2.41
C GLY A 269 -1.66 15.15 -1.52
N GLY A 270 -2.34 16.16 -2.08
CA GLY A 270 -2.82 17.32 -1.33
C GLY A 270 -4.26 17.15 -0.87
N GLU A 271 -4.74 17.99 0.04
CA GLU A 271 -6.11 17.89 0.60
C GLU A 271 -7.22 18.00 -0.45
N GLU A 272 -6.98 18.68 -1.58
CA GLU A 272 -7.95 18.78 -2.68
C GLU A 272 -7.94 17.57 -3.61
N LYS A 273 -6.84 16.80 -3.63
CA LYS A 273 -6.63 15.63 -4.49
C LYS A 273 -5.77 14.60 -3.76
N PRO A 274 -6.29 13.98 -2.69
CA PRO A 274 -5.60 12.89 -2.01
C PRO A 274 -5.35 11.74 -2.99
N LEU A 275 -4.21 11.08 -2.84
CA LEU A 275 -3.77 10.00 -3.71
C LEU A 275 -3.90 8.62 -3.05
N GLY A 276 -4.43 8.58 -1.82
CA GLY A 276 -4.61 7.36 -1.06
C GLY A 276 -5.77 6.51 -1.53
N ASP A 277 -5.70 5.22 -1.20
CA ASP A 277 -6.71 4.20 -1.45
C ASP A 277 -7.41 3.72 -0.16
N ASN A 278 -6.98 4.19 1.02
CA ASN A 278 -7.68 3.95 2.28
C ASN A 278 -8.87 4.91 2.39
N ILE A 279 -9.99 4.51 1.78
CA ILE A 279 -11.26 5.22 1.82
C ILE A 279 -12.22 4.46 2.74
N TRP A 280 -12.56 5.04 3.90
CA TRP A 280 -13.31 4.35 4.95
C TRP A 280 -14.37 5.23 5.60
N THR A 281 -15.52 4.66 5.94
CA THR A 281 -16.38 5.23 6.99
C THR A 281 -15.61 5.24 8.32
N SER A 282 -16.04 6.04 9.30
CA SER A 282 -15.35 6.05 10.61
C SER A 282 -15.37 4.69 11.32
N GLU A 283 -16.42 3.89 11.10
CA GLU A 283 -16.51 2.52 11.60
C GLU A 283 -15.46 1.61 10.95
N GLU A 284 -15.37 1.63 9.62
CA GLU A 284 -14.35 0.89 8.86
C GLU A 284 -12.93 1.36 9.23
N PHE A 285 -12.73 2.67 9.42
CA PHE A 285 -11.43 3.24 9.79
C PHE A 285 -10.99 2.68 11.15
N MET A 286 -11.84 2.75 12.17
CA MET A 286 -11.53 2.19 13.49
C MET A 286 -11.30 0.68 13.47
N ALA A 287 -12.00 -0.05 12.60
CA ALA A 287 -11.89 -1.51 12.50
C ALA A 287 -10.64 -1.97 11.75
N ASN A 288 -10.25 -1.26 10.68
CA ASN A 288 -9.28 -1.73 9.70
C ASN A 288 -7.89 -1.12 9.83
N TYR A 289 -7.75 0.06 10.47
CA TYR A 289 -6.46 0.76 10.55
C TYR A 289 -5.35 -0.10 11.15
N ASP A 290 -4.32 -0.38 10.35
CA ASP A 290 -3.10 -1.07 10.74
C ASP A 290 -1.94 -0.07 10.75
N GLY A 291 -1.64 0.51 11.91
CA GLY A 291 -0.69 1.62 12.05
C GLY A 291 0.62 1.48 11.25
N PRO A 292 1.37 0.37 11.36
CA PRO A 292 2.59 0.17 10.58
C PRO A 292 2.42 0.31 9.05
N LYS A 293 1.24 0.04 8.50
CA LYS A 293 0.95 0.12 7.06
C LYS A 293 0.20 1.39 6.67
N ASP A 294 -0.72 1.83 7.52
CA ASP A 294 -1.74 2.82 7.19
C ASP A 294 -1.47 4.21 7.76
N HIS A 295 -0.40 4.41 8.55
CA HIS A 295 -0.07 5.71 9.11
C HIS A 295 0.06 6.80 8.03
N ASP A 296 -0.73 7.86 8.18
CA ASP A 296 -0.80 8.97 7.24
C ASP A 296 -1.60 10.12 7.87
N THR A 297 -1.79 11.18 7.10
CA THR A 297 -2.83 12.18 7.33
C THR A 297 -4.11 11.77 6.64
N TYR A 298 -5.20 11.76 7.39
CA TYR A 298 -6.55 11.46 6.93
C TYR A 298 -7.41 12.72 6.98
N ILE A 299 -8.25 12.89 5.97
CA ILE A 299 -9.22 13.98 5.88
C ILE A 299 -10.62 13.44 5.55
N TRP A 300 -11.66 14.22 5.84
CA TRP A 300 -12.98 13.94 5.28
C TRP A 300 -12.94 14.00 3.75
N LEU A 301 -13.47 12.96 3.12
CA LEU A 301 -13.53 12.83 1.67
C LEU A 301 -14.61 13.79 1.13
N LYS A 302 -14.16 14.78 0.37
CA LYS A 302 -15.06 15.67 -0.41
C LYS A 302 -15.71 14.89 -1.56
N ASN A 303 -16.94 15.27 -1.90
CA ASN A 303 -17.63 14.78 -3.09
C ASN A 303 -16.89 15.26 -4.34
N ALA A 304 -16.31 14.31 -5.08
CA ALA A 304 -15.60 14.57 -6.33
C ALA A 304 -15.84 13.43 -7.32
N VAL A 305 -15.89 13.76 -8.61
CA VAL A 305 -16.01 12.77 -9.69
C VAL A 305 -14.66 12.05 -9.84
N SER A 306 -14.69 10.72 -9.85
CA SER A 306 -13.51 9.90 -10.12
C SER A 306 -13.25 9.82 -11.63
N PRO A 307 -11.98 9.72 -12.08
CA PRO A 307 -11.66 9.36 -13.46
C PRO A 307 -12.19 7.97 -13.86
N GLY A 308 -12.49 7.11 -12.87
CA GLY A 308 -13.07 5.78 -13.04
C GLY A 308 -12.06 4.65 -13.04
N THR A 309 -12.57 3.43 -13.10
CA THR A 309 -11.77 2.20 -13.23
C THR A 309 -12.10 1.52 -14.55
N THR A 310 -11.08 1.29 -15.40
CA THR A 310 -11.25 0.60 -16.68
C THR A 310 -10.93 -0.88 -16.54
N VAL A 311 -11.78 -1.75 -17.09
CA VAL A 311 -11.60 -3.20 -17.10
C VAL A 311 -11.37 -3.70 -18.52
N ASN A 312 -10.25 -4.37 -18.74
CA ASN A 312 -9.84 -4.88 -20.03
C ASN A 312 -9.87 -6.42 -20.06
N TYR A 313 -10.23 -6.98 -21.22
CA TYR A 313 -10.26 -8.42 -21.47
C TYR A 313 -9.36 -8.72 -22.67
N VAL A 314 -8.19 -9.30 -22.40
CA VAL A 314 -7.12 -9.46 -23.40
C VAL A 314 -6.63 -10.88 -23.51
N ASP A 315 -6.06 -11.25 -24.66
CA ASP A 315 -5.28 -12.48 -24.79
C ASP A 315 -3.87 -12.33 -24.18
N GLU A 316 -3.07 -13.41 -24.21
CA GLU A 316 -1.69 -13.41 -23.71
C GLU A 316 -0.74 -12.47 -24.46
N ALA A 317 -1.10 -12.04 -25.67
CA ALA A 317 -0.34 -11.06 -26.45
C ALA A 317 -0.80 -9.61 -26.19
N GLY A 318 -1.81 -9.41 -25.35
CA GLY A 318 -2.38 -8.10 -25.01
C GLY A 318 -3.42 -7.59 -26.01
N ASN A 319 -3.88 -8.42 -26.96
CA ASN A 319 -4.94 -8.03 -27.88
C ASN A 319 -6.29 -8.08 -27.17
N SER A 320 -7.12 -7.06 -27.39
CA SER A 320 -8.50 -7.06 -26.89
C SER A 320 -9.31 -8.18 -27.57
N ILE A 321 -9.94 -9.02 -26.75
CA ILE A 321 -10.78 -10.15 -27.18
C ILE A 321 -12.24 -9.99 -26.75
N SER A 322 -12.54 -8.93 -25.99
CA SER A 322 -13.89 -8.49 -25.63
C SER A 322 -13.86 -6.99 -25.31
N ASP A 323 -15.02 -6.33 -25.44
CA ASP A 323 -15.17 -4.90 -25.13
C ASP A 323 -14.77 -4.62 -23.67
N SER A 324 -14.01 -3.55 -23.48
CA SER A 324 -13.66 -3.05 -22.15
C SER A 324 -14.89 -2.49 -21.43
N GLU A 325 -14.87 -2.57 -20.10
CA GLU A 325 -15.87 -1.95 -19.23
C GLU A 325 -15.27 -0.77 -18.49
N LYS A 326 -16.09 0.18 -18.06
CA LYS A 326 -15.65 1.30 -17.24
C LYS A 326 -16.61 1.53 -16.08
N PHE A 327 -16.08 1.52 -14.87
CA PHE A 327 -16.78 1.93 -13.66
C PHE A 327 -16.57 3.42 -13.46
N GLU A 328 -17.66 4.17 -13.51
CA GLU A 328 -17.68 5.63 -13.33
C GLU A 328 -18.53 6.00 -12.12
N GLY A 329 -18.22 7.15 -11.51
CA GLY A 329 -18.91 7.62 -10.32
C GLY A 329 -18.08 8.61 -9.54
N ASN A 330 -18.51 8.88 -8.32
CA ASN A 330 -17.74 9.71 -7.40
C ASN A 330 -16.65 8.88 -6.71
N VAL A 331 -15.58 9.55 -6.29
CA VAL A 331 -14.57 8.96 -5.41
C VAL A 331 -15.25 8.36 -4.17
N GLY A 332 -14.84 7.15 -3.79
CA GLY A 332 -15.46 6.39 -2.70
C GLY A 332 -16.62 5.49 -3.12
N THR A 333 -17.09 5.55 -4.37
CA THR A 333 -18.10 4.61 -4.88
C THR A 333 -17.50 3.22 -5.03
N ASP A 334 -18.16 2.19 -4.50
CA ASP A 334 -17.73 0.81 -4.65
C ASP A 334 -17.83 0.34 -6.11
N TYR A 335 -16.88 -0.47 -6.55
CA TYR A 335 -16.93 -1.20 -7.82
C TYR A 335 -16.56 -2.66 -7.62
N THR A 336 -17.03 -3.52 -8.52
CA THR A 336 -16.63 -4.93 -8.58
C THR A 336 -16.72 -5.40 -10.02
N SER A 337 -15.59 -5.85 -10.56
CA SER A 337 -15.50 -6.48 -11.87
C SER A 337 -15.55 -8.00 -11.75
N LYS A 338 -15.87 -8.66 -12.88
CA LYS A 338 -15.83 -10.11 -13.00
C LYS A 338 -15.26 -10.51 -14.35
N ALA A 339 -14.66 -11.70 -14.39
CA ALA A 339 -14.27 -12.33 -15.64
C ALA A 339 -15.50 -12.61 -16.51
N LYS A 340 -15.38 -12.35 -17.82
CA LYS A 340 -16.36 -12.75 -18.84
C LYS A 340 -16.11 -14.18 -19.30
N GLU A 341 -17.17 -14.88 -19.67
CA GLU A 341 -17.07 -16.10 -20.48
C GLU A 341 -16.86 -15.69 -21.94
N ILE A 342 -15.70 -16.01 -22.52
CA ILE A 342 -15.34 -15.63 -23.89
C ILE A 342 -15.18 -16.92 -24.71
N PRO A 343 -16.01 -17.15 -25.74
CA PRO A 343 -15.94 -18.37 -26.56
C PRO A 343 -14.55 -18.60 -27.14
N GLY A 344 -14.01 -19.81 -26.96
CA GLY A 344 -12.69 -20.17 -27.46
C GLY A 344 -11.52 -19.69 -26.59
N TYR A 345 -11.78 -19.14 -25.40
CA TYR A 345 -10.76 -18.70 -24.45
C TYR A 345 -11.05 -19.21 -23.03
N THR A 346 -10.00 -19.33 -22.22
CA THR A 346 -10.06 -19.66 -20.78
C THR A 346 -9.30 -18.61 -20.00
N LEU A 347 -9.85 -18.15 -18.87
CA LEU A 347 -9.18 -17.18 -18.00
C LEU A 347 -7.85 -17.76 -17.49
N LYS A 348 -6.78 -16.99 -17.64
CA LYS A 348 -5.45 -17.33 -17.14
C LYS A 348 -5.17 -16.65 -15.82
N GLU A 349 -5.24 -15.32 -15.80
CA GLU A 349 -4.91 -14.51 -14.63
C GLU A 349 -5.64 -13.15 -14.65
N VAL A 350 -5.59 -12.47 -13.50
CA VAL A 350 -6.14 -11.12 -13.34
C VAL A 350 -5.09 -10.23 -12.71
N THR A 351 -4.89 -9.05 -13.28
CA THR A 351 -4.01 -8.02 -12.73
C THR A 351 -4.82 -6.79 -12.34
N GLY A 352 -4.51 -6.16 -11.21
CA GLY A 352 -5.28 -5.05 -10.65
C GLY A 352 -6.27 -5.52 -9.58
N LYS A 353 -6.99 -4.57 -8.96
CA LYS A 353 -7.96 -4.86 -7.89
C LYS A 353 -9.35 -5.10 -8.49
N GLU A 354 -9.84 -6.33 -8.46
CA GLU A 354 -11.16 -6.70 -9.00
C GLU A 354 -12.33 -6.03 -8.26
N SER A 355 -12.11 -5.59 -7.02
CA SER A 355 -13.07 -4.80 -6.27
C SER A 355 -12.37 -3.76 -5.42
N GLY A 356 -13.09 -2.70 -5.08
CA GLY A 356 -12.59 -1.59 -4.30
C GLY A 356 -13.51 -0.39 -4.39
N ARG A 357 -12.99 0.77 -4.00
CA ARG A 357 -13.63 2.08 -4.17
C ARG A 357 -12.92 2.88 -5.23
N LEU A 358 -13.68 3.61 -6.05
CA LEU A 358 -13.12 4.54 -7.03
C LEU A 358 -12.26 5.59 -6.34
N THR A 359 -11.07 5.87 -6.87
CA THR A 359 -10.10 6.82 -6.29
C THR A 359 -9.99 8.11 -7.11
N TYR A 360 -9.10 9.02 -6.71
CA TYR A 360 -8.70 10.17 -7.53
C TYR A 360 -7.79 9.79 -8.70
N LYS A 361 -7.37 8.52 -8.78
CA LYS A 361 -6.53 7.97 -9.85
C LYS A 361 -7.40 7.12 -10.77
N GLU A 362 -7.00 7.07 -12.03
CA GLU A 362 -7.56 6.10 -12.96
C GLU A 362 -6.91 4.75 -12.66
N ASP A 363 -7.73 3.76 -12.33
CA ASP A 363 -7.28 2.40 -12.05
C ASP A 363 -7.62 1.48 -13.22
N VAL A 364 -6.83 0.41 -13.39
CA VAL A 364 -7.01 -0.57 -14.47
C VAL A 364 -7.05 -1.98 -13.89
N VAL A 365 -8.07 -2.74 -14.27
CA VAL A 365 -8.16 -4.19 -14.05
C VAL A 365 -8.04 -4.88 -15.39
N THR A 366 -7.19 -5.90 -15.50
CA THR A 366 -7.00 -6.65 -16.74
C THR A 366 -7.20 -8.14 -16.48
N TYR A 367 -8.18 -8.72 -17.16
CA TYR A 367 -8.40 -10.16 -17.25
C TYR A 367 -7.67 -10.69 -18.48
N VAL A 368 -6.67 -11.56 -18.25
CA VAL A 368 -5.85 -12.16 -19.31
C VAL A 368 -6.34 -13.57 -19.58
N TYR A 369 -6.53 -13.92 -20.85
CA TYR A 369 -7.07 -15.20 -21.28
C TYR A 369 -6.11 -15.95 -22.21
N THR A 370 -6.13 -17.28 -22.11
CA THR A 370 -5.45 -18.19 -23.03
C THR A 370 -6.45 -18.73 -24.05
N LYS A 371 -6.07 -18.73 -25.33
CA LYS A 371 -6.89 -19.30 -26.41
C LYS A 371 -6.98 -20.82 -26.23
N ASN A 372 -8.18 -21.38 -26.28
CA ASN A 372 -8.42 -22.80 -26.13
C ASN A 372 -7.85 -23.56 -27.35
N PRO A 373 -7.20 -24.73 -27.14
CA PRO A 373 -6.73 -25.55 -28.24
C PRO A 373 -7.92 -26.06 -29.07
N VAL A 374 -7.77 -26.01 -30.40
CA VAL A 374 -8.75 -26.53 -31.35
C VAL A 374 -8.20 -27.82 -31.93
N ALA A 375 -8.93 -28.94 -31.82
CA ALA A 375 -8.50 -30.22 -32.38
C ALA A 375 -8.42 -30.15 -33.91
N SER A 376 -7.32 -30.64 -34.49
CA SER A 376 -7.15 -30.81 -35.93
C SER A 376 -7.78 -32.12 -36.41
N PRO A 377 -8.34 -32.18 -37.63
CA PRO A 377 -8.70 -33.45 -38.27
C PRO A 377 -7.51 -34.41 -38.46
N GLY A 378 -6.27 -33.90 -38.42
CA GLY A 378 -5.04 -34.68 -38.46
C GLY A 378 -4.39 -34.76 -39.85
N VAL A 379 -3.40 -35.66 -39.98
CA VAL A 379 -2.76 -36.02 -41.26
C VAL A 379 -2.97 -37.50 -41.54
N ASN A 380 -3.63 -37.84 -42.64
CA ASN A 380 -3.75 -39.21 -43.10
C ASN A 380 -2.50 -39.60 -43.91
N VAL A 381 -1.73 -40.54 -43.41
CA VAL A 381 -0.51 -41.04 -44.06
C VAL A 381 -0.78 -42.40 -44.70
N SER A 382 -0.84 -42.42 -46.03
CA SER A 382 -1.13 -43.63 -46.82
C SER A 382 0.14 -44.20 -47.46
N TYR A 383 0.18 -45.53 -47.63
CA TYR A 383 1.29 -46.25 -48.23
C TYR A 383 0.77 -47.14 -49.35
N VAL A 384 1.07 -46.79 -50.59
CA VAL A 384 0.44 -47.40 -51.78
C VAL A 384 1.46 -47.82 -52.83
N ASP A 385 1.09 -48.78 -53.69
CA ASP A 385 1.89 -49.10 -54.88
C ASP A 385 1.70 -48.05 -56.01
N THR A 386 2.41 -48.22 -57.12
CA THR A 386 2.29 -47.34 -58.30
C THR A 386 0.91 -47.37 -58.98
N LYS A 387 0.01 -48.30 -58.60
CA LYS A 387 -1.38 -48.40 -59.06
C LYS A 387 -2.37 -47.82 -58.05
N GLY A 388 -1.90 -47.33 -56.89
CA GLY A 388 -2.73 -46.83 -55.81
C GLY A 388 -3.28 -47.92 -54.88
N THR A 389 -2.79 -49.16 -54.99
CA THR A 389 -3.19 -50.26 -54.10
C THR A 389 -2.56 -50.05 -52.73
N LYS A 390 -3.39 -50.06 -51.69
CA LYS A 390 -2.94 -49.98 -50.30
C LYS A 390 -2.02 -51.16 -49.93
N LEU A 391 -0.83 -50.84 -49.41
CA LEU A 391 0.19 -51.83 -49.03
C LEU A 391 0.16 -52.15 -47.53
N VAL A 392 -0.04 -51.13 -46.71
CA VAL A 392 -0.18 -51.24 -45.24
C VAL A 392 -1.23 -50.25 -44.75
N ASP A 393 -1.65 -50.40 -43.49
CA ASP A 393 -2.61 -49.49 -42.89
C ASP A 393 -2.13 -48.04 -42.79
N ASP A 394 -3.05 -47.15 -43.18
CA ASP A 394 -2.93 -45.71 -43.05
C ASP A 394 -2.69 -45.32 -41.59
N VAL A 395 -1.89 -44.29 -41.37
CA VAL A 395 -1.61 -43.74 -40.05
C VAL A 395 -2.24 -42.35 -39.97
N LEU A 396 -3.14 -42.14 -38.99
CA LEU A 396 -3.69 -40.84 -38.70
C LEU A 396 -2.87 -40.15 -37.61
N LEU A 397 -2.12 -39.12 -37.98
CA LEU A 397 -1.43 -38.24 -37.03
C LEU A 397 -2.45 -37.26 -36.46
N THR A 398 -2.67 -37.28 -35.14
CA THR A 398 -3.65 -36.41 -34.45
C THR A 398 -2.96 -35.35 -33.60
N GLY A 399 -3.68 -34.27 -33.30
CA GLY A 399 -3.19 -33.16 -32.48
C GLY A 399 -4.13 -31.96 -32.58
N ASN A 400 -3.70 -30.82 -32.05
CA ASN A 400 -4.41 -29.55 -32.19
C ASN A 400 -3.89 -28.76 -33.40
N GLU A 401 -4.71 -27.85 -33.91
CA GLU A 401 -4.31 -26.88 -34.92
C GLU A 401 -3.05 -26.12 -34.48
N GLY A 402 -2.03 -26.10 -35.33
CA GLY A 402 -0.73 -25.47 -35.09
C GLY A 402 0.35 -26.39 -34.52
N ASP A 403 -0.01 -27.58 -34.01
CA ASP A 403 0.95 -28.59 -33.57
C ASP A 403 1.79 -29.08 -34.75
N ASP A 404 3.07 -29.38 -34.52
CA ASP A 404 3.93 -29.92 -35.57
C ASP A 404 3.61 -31.40 -35.82
N TYR A 405 3.65 -31.83 -37.08
CA TYR A 405 3.55 -33.23 -37.48
C TYR A 405 4.76 -33.64 -38.31
N THR A 406 5.06 -34.94 -38.31
CA THR A 406 6.03 -35.55 -39.22
C THR A 406 5.50 -36.92 -39.64
N ALA A 407 5.37 -37.13 -40.96
CA ALA A 407 4.96 -38.38 -41.57
C ALA A 407 6.19 -39.25 -41.85
N GLU A 408 6.27 -40.40 -41.19
CA GLU A 408 7.40 -41.32 -41.32
C GLU A 408 7.25 -42.24 -42.53
N GLN A 409 8.29 -42.31 -43.36
CA GLN A 409 8.37 -43.33 -44.42
C GLN A 409 8.56 -44.72 -43.79
N LYS A 410 7.81 -45.71 -44.26
CA LYS A 410 7.98 -47.12 -43.85
C LYS A 410 8.84 -47.90 -44.84
N THR A 411 9.60 -48.86 -44.32
CA THR A 411 10.17 -49.94 -45.13
C THR A 411 9.10 -51.03 -45.30
N ILE A 412 8.85 -51.45 -46.54
CA ILE A 412 7.83 -52.46 -46.88
C ILE A 412 8.55 -53.59 -47.64
N GLU A 413 8.43 -54.82 -47.14
CA GLU A 413 9.05 -56.01 -47.75
C GLU A 413 8.58 -56.21 -49.20
N ASP A 414 9.50 -56.57 -50.11
CA ASP A 414 9.27 -56.69 -51.57
C ASP A 414 8.89 -55.39 -52.31
N TYR A 415 9.05 -54.21 -51.69
CA TYR A 415 8.75 -52.92 -52.30
C TYR A 415 9.86 -51.88 -52.07
N THR A 416 10.21 -51.13 -53.11
CA THR A 416 11.12 -49.97 -53.04
C THR A 416 10.33 -48.66 -53.04
N PHE A 417 10.72 -47.71 -52.20
CA PHE A 417 10.15 -46.36 -52.20
C PHE A 417 10.42 -45.65 -53.53
N LYS A 418 9.39 -45.01 -54.09
CA LYS A 418 9.47 -44.26 -55.36
C LYS A 418 9.41 -42.76 -55.14
N GLU A 419 8.32 -42.28 -54.55
CA GLU A 419 8.06 -40.85 -54.35
C GLU A 419 7.08 -40.65 -53.18
N VAL A 420 7.08 -39.45 -52.62
CA VAL A 420 6.05 -39.01 -51.66
C VAL A 420 5.23 -37.89 -52.29
N LYS A 421 3.93 -37.91 -52.03
CA LYS A 421 2.98 -36.86 -52.42
C LYS A 421 2.46 -36.19 -51.15
N GLY A 422 2.47 -34.86 -51.13
CA GLY A 422 2.16 -34.08 -49.92
C GLY A 422 3.40 -33.72 -49.11
N GLU A 423 3.22 -32.90 -48.07
CA GLU A 423 4.29 -32.40 -47.22
C GLU A 423 4.54 -33.34 -46.04
N VAL A 424 5.75 -33.91 -45.95
CA VAL A 424 6.11 -34.91 -44.91
C VAL A 424 6.29 -34.32 -43.51
N SER A 425 6.36 -33.00 -43.37
CA SER A 425 6.42 -32.33 -42.09
C SER A 425 5.80 -30.94 -42.21
N GLY A 426 5.12 -30.48 -41.17
CA GLY A 426 4.48 -29.18 -41.16
C GLY A 426 3.68 -28.96 -39.89
N LYS A 427 2.75 -28.00 -39.91
CA LYS A 427 1.79 -27.76 -38.83
C LYS A 427 0.43 -28.36 -39.17
N LEU A 428 -0.22 -28.95 -38.18
CA LEU A 428 -1.62 -29.37 -38.27
C LEU A 428 -2.50 -28.16 -38.54
N THR A 429 -3.46 -28.31 -39.45
CA THR A 429 -4.40 -27.26 -39.82
C THR A 429 -5.82 -27.62 -39.39
N ASN A 430 -6.78 -26.75 -39.68
CA ASN A 430 -8.20 -27.05 -39.53
C ASN A 430 -8.76 -27.95 -40.65
N GLU A 431 -7.94 -28.37 -41.61
CA GLU A 431 -8.28 -29.31 -42.68
C GLU A 431 -7.50 -30.63 -42.51
N LEU A 432 -8.07 -31.74 -43.01
CA LEU A 432 -7.37 -33.03 -43.08
C LEU A 432 -6.28 -32.94 -44.14
N LEU A 433 -5.03 -33.18 -43.74
CA LEU A 433 -3.91 -33.24 -44.67
C LEU A 433 -3.69 -34.69 -45.14
N GLU A 434 -3.18 -34.86 -46.35
CA GLU A 434 -2.86 -36.17 -46.92
C GLU A 434 -1.37 -36.26 -47.29
N VAL A 435 -0.72 -37.32 -46.82
CA VAL A 435 0.65 -37.68 -47.22
C VAL A 435 0.62 -39.09 -47.77
N THR A 436 1.07 -39.28 -49.01
CA THR A 436 1.07 -40.60 -49.65
C THR A 436 2.49 -41.00 -50.04
N PHE A 437 3.02 -42.04 -49.41
CA PHE A 437 4.26 -42.70 -49.83
C PHE A 437 3.94 -43.75 -50.90
N VAL A 438 4.53 -43.60 -52.09
CA VAL A 438 4.30 -44.46 -53.25
C VAL A 438 5.49 -45.41 -53.43
N TYR A 439 5.22 -46.70 -53.63
CA TYR A 439 6.24 -47.75 -53.74
C TYR A 439 6.13 -48.55 -55.05
N THR A 440 7.24 -49.13 -55.49
CA THR A 440 7.34 -50.02 -56.65
C THR A 440 7.68 -51.43 -56.19
N LYS A 441 6.93 -52.44 -56.65
CA LYS A 441 7.18 -53.85 -56.30
C LYS A 441 8.51 -54.33 -56.90
N GLU A 442 9.34 -54.98 -56.10
CA GLU A 442 10.56 -55.63 -56.57
C GLU A 442 10.19 -56.89 -57.37
N GLU A 443 10.76 -57.06 -58.56
CA GLU A 443 10.57 -58.28 -59.34
C GLU A 443 11.40 -59.40 -58.70
N SER A 444 10.75 -60.51 -58.32
CA SER A 444 11.45 -61.66 -57.78
C SER A 444 12.37 -62.25 -58.87
N GLY A 445 13.65 -61.93 -58.78
CA GLY A 445 14.70 -62.59 -59.53
C GLY A 445 14.76 -64.04 -59.12
N GLY A 446 14.08 -64.92 -59.86
CA GLY A 446 14.31 -66.35 -59.77
C GLY A 446 15.71 -66.68 -60.27
N ASN A 447 16.58 -67.20 -59.40
CA ASN A 447 17.44 -68.30 -59.81
C ASN A 447 17.89 -69.18 -58.64
N ASN A 448 17.75 -70.47 -58.85
CA ASN A 448 18.22 -71.58 -58.02
C ASN A 448 19.61 -72.01 -58.54
N GLY A 449 20.58 -72.31 -57.68
CA GLY A 449 21.93 -72.68 -58.11
C GLY A 449 22.87 -73.08 -56.97
N ASN A 450 22.82 -74.36 -56.63
CA ASN A 450 23.54 -75.11 -55.61
C ASN A 450 25.09 -75.13 -55.73
N ASN A 451 25.72 -75.39 -54.56
CA ASN A 451 26.92 -76.23 -54.32
C ASN A 451 28.32 -75.58 -54.28
N GLY A 452 29.12 -75.98 -53.28
CA GLY A 452 30.60 -75.97 -53.38
C GLY A 452 31.36 -75.62 -52.10
N ASN A 453 31.86 -76.65 -51.43
CA ASN A 453 32.70 -76.63 -50.24
C ASN A 453 34.18 -76.26 -50.52
N ASN A 454 34.84 -75.67 -49.52
CA ASN A 454 36.26 -75.74 -49.14
C ASN A 454 37.36 -75.06 -50.01
N GLY A 455 38.23 -74.29 -49.35
CA GLY A 455 39.51 -73.83 -49.92
C GLY A 455 40.17 -72.70 -49.14
N ASN A 456 41.19 -73.05 -48.37
CA ASN A 456 42.06 -72.21 -47.55
C ASN A 456 43.14 -71.48 -48.39
N ASP A 457 43.84 -70.53 -47.73
CA ASP A 457 45.19 -69.98 -47.98
C ASP A 457 45.41 -68.65 -48.75
N GLY A 458 46.26 -67.81 -48.12
CA GLY A 458 47.21 -66.87 -48.75
C GLY A 458 46.75 -65.41 -48.81
N ASN A 459 47.03 -64.56 -47.81
CA ASN A 459 48.30 -63.88 -47.47
C ASN A 459 48.66 -62.64 -48.33
N ASP A 460 49.08 -61.60 -47.60
CA ASP A 460 49.91 -60.42 -47.91
C ASP A 460 49.37 -59.12 -48.55
N GLY A 461 49.71 -58.02 -47.86
CA GLY A 461 50.04 -56.70 -48.43
C GLY A 461 49.13 -55.53 -47.98
N ASN A 462 49.17 -55.10 -46.72
CA ASN A 462 49.99 -54.00 -46.18
C ASN A 462 49.83 -52.60 -46.83
N ASN A 463 49.24 -51.66 -46.09
CA ASN A 463 49.74 -50.32 -45.66
C ASN A 463 48.50 -49.53 -45.18
N GLY A 464 48.33 -49.09 -43.93
CA GLY A 464 49.28 -48.45 -43.04
C GLY A 464 48.98 -46.94 -43.01
N ASN A 465 48.32 -46.44 -41.96
CA ASN A 465 48.88 -45.36 -41.15
C ASN A 465 48.13 -45.15 -39.84
N ASP A 466 48.94 -44.95 -38.80
CA ASP A 466 48.66 -44.87 -37.37
C ASP A 466 48.19 -43.49 -36.87
N GLY A 467 47.75 -43.48 -35.61
CA GLY A 467 47.71 -42.30 -34.75
C GLY A 467 46.91 -42.51 -33.46
N ASN A 468 47.34 -43.43 -32.58
CA ASN A 468 48.04 -43.15 -31.30
C ASN A 468 47.09 -42.65 -30.18
N ASN A 469 46.70 -43.50 -29.21
CA ASN A 469 47.35 -43.76 -27.90
C ASN A 469 46.81 -42.79 -26.80
N GLY A 470 46.48 -43.20 -25.58
CA GLY A 470 46.95 -44.39 -24.89
C GLY A 470 46.17 -44.79 -23.64
N SER A 471 46.67 -45.90 -23.14
CA SER A 471 46.31 -46.70 -21.99
C SER A 471 46.45 -45.94 -20.66
N ASN A 472 45.68 -46.33 -19.65
CA ASN A 472 46.29 -46.98 -18.48
C ASN A 472 45.27 -47.79 -17.67
N ALA A 473 45.70 -48.97 -17.27
CA ALA A 473 44.98 -49.93 -16.45
C ALA A 473 45.53 -49.91 -15.02
N ASN A 474 44.67 -50.14 -14.03
CA ASN A 474 44.81 -51.18 -12.99
C ASN A 474 43.70 -50.97 -11.94
N ASN A 475 42.85 -51.96 -11.68
CA ASN A 475 43.04 -53.03 -10.66
C ASN A 475 43.47 -52.42 -9.31
N GLY A 476 42.71 -52.52 -8.23
CA GLY A 476 41.75 -53.53 -7.81
C GLY A 476 42.13 -53.89 -6.37
N ASN A 477 41.17 -53.92 -5.46
CA ASN A 477 41.26 -54.82 -4.32
C ASN A 477 39.88 -55.11 -3.72
N GLU A 478 39.64 -56.40 -3.60
CA GLU A 478 38.55 -57.08 -2.88
C GLU A 478 38.67 -56.78 -1.36
N THR A 479 37.70 -57.01 -0.48
CA THR A 479 36.94 -58.25 -0.21
C THR A 479 35.80 -58.00 0.80
N SER A 480 34.73 -58.81 0.69
CA SER A 480 34.04 -59.55 1.80
C SER A 480 33.19 -58.75 2.82
N ASP A 481 31.96 -59.10 3.23
CA ASP A 481 31.11 -60.30 3.18
C ASP A 481 29.62 -59.85 3.13
N GLY A 482 28.72 -60.54 2.42
CA GLY A 482 27.79 -61.53 3.01
C GLY A 482 26.42 -60.89 3.26
N ASP A 483 25.25 -61.46 2.97
CA ASP A 483 24.82 -62.81 2.67
C ASP A 483 23.37 -62.76 2.14
N SER A 484 22.98 -63.80 1.39
CA SER A 484 21.66 -64.46 1.23
C SER A 484 20.33 -63.64 1.16
N HIS A 485 19.30 -63.99 0.38
CA HIS A 485 18.96 -65.19 -0.39
C HIS A 485 17.74 -64.92 -1.32
N LYS A 486 17.84 -65.41 -2.56
CA LYS A 486 16.87 -66.26 -3.31
C LYS A 486 15.44 -65.76 -3.65
N LYS A 487 15.25 -65.62 -4.98
CA LYS A 487 14.00 -65.71 -5.78
C LYS A 487 13.21 -67.03 -5.57
N PRO A 488 11.92 -67.08 -5.96
CA PRO A 488 11.57 -67.69 -7.26
C PRO A 488 10.46 -66.98 -8.08
N ASN A 489 10.45 -67.28 -9.39
CA ASN A 489 9.44 -66.96 -10.43
C ASN A 489 8.01 -67.44 -10.09
N LYS A 490 6.95 -66.78 -10.59
CA LYS A 490 6.24 -67.07 -11.88
C LYS A 490 4.89 -66.33 -12.01
N GLU A 491 4.52 -66.07 -13.27
CA GLU A 491 3.17 -65.95 -13.86
C GLU A 491 2.41 -64.62 -13.92
N ASP A 492 1.84 -64.44 -15.12
CA ASP A 492 1.17 -63.28 -15.71
C ASP A 492 -0.17 -62.92 -15.07
N ILE A 493 -0.37 -61.65 -14.71
CA ILE A 493 -1.71 -61.02 -14.70
C ILE A 493 -1.60 -59.59 -15.22
N LYS A 494 -2.33 -59.34 -16.30
CA LYS A 494 -2.57 -58.06 -16.96
C LYS A 494 -3.37 -57.14 -16.03
N THR A 495 -2.81 -56.01 -15.60
CA THR A 495 -3.57 -54.95 -14.92
C THR A 495 -3.31 -53.59 -15.58
N LEU A 496 -4.41 -52.89 -15.87
CA LEU A 496 -4.49 -51.51 -16.37
C LEU A 496 -3.88 -50.54 -15.34
N PRO A 497 -3.31 -49.38 -15.74
CA PRO A 497 -2.88 -48.40 -14.76
C PRO A 497 -4.10 -47.80 -14.03
N GLN A 498 -4.03 -47.85 -12.70
CA GLN A 498 -4.91 -47.16 -11.77
C GLN A 498 -4.65 -45.65 -11.83
N THR A 499 -5.73 -44.87 -11.88
CA THR A 499 -5.74 -43.43 -11.60
C THR A 499 -5.50 -43.20 -10.11
N ASN A 500 -4.40 -42.51 -9.76
CA ASN A 500 -4.27 -41.89 -8.46
C ASN A 500 -5.00 -40.54 -8.47
N GLU A 501 -6.22 -40.54 -7.93
CA GLU A 501 -6.77 -39.38 -7.23
C GLU A 501 -6.02 -39.21 -5.90
N GLN A 502 -5.43 -38.05 -5.66
CA GLN A 502 -5.47 -37.47 -4.32
C GLN A 502 -6.63 -36.47 -4.30
N SER A 503 -7.76 -36.97 -3.77
CA SER A 503 -8.88 -36.17 -3.31
C SER A 503 -8.43 -35.28 -2.15
N SER A 504 -8.66 -33.97 -2.28
CA SER A 504 -8.84 -33.08 -1.13
C SER A 504 -9.93 -32.08 -1.48
N ILE A 505 -11.18 -32.56 -1.41
CA ILE A 505 -12.37 -31.73 -1.42
C ILE A 505 -12.65 -31.29 0.01
N TRP A 506 -12.51 -30.00 0.30
CA TRP A 506 -13.37 -29.29 1.24
C TRP A 506 -13.73 -27.93 0.63
N LEU A 507 -14.97 -27.83 0.15
CA LEU A 507 -15.70 -26.56 0.01
C LEU A 507 -16.10 -26.08 1.41
N SER A 508 -16.02 -24.77 1.67
CA SER A 508 -17.16 -23.95 2.15
C SER A 508 -16.80 -22.46 2.32
N LEU A 509 -17.42 -21.63 1.47
CA LEU A 509 -18.09 -20.36 1.79
C LEU A 509 -17.51 -19.42 2.86
N VAL A 510 -16.99 -18.26 2.43
CA VAL A 510 -17.29 -16.96 3.06
C VAL A 510 -17.41 -15.89 1.97
N GLY A 511 -18.54 -15.89 1.27
CA GLY A 511 -19.05 -14.69 0.62
C GLY A 511 -20.09 -14.10 1.56
N ILE A 512 -19.68 -13.19 2.46
CA ILE A 512 -20.62 -12.45 3.30
C ILE A 512 -21.33 -11.43 2.40
N ILE A 513 -22.55 -11.77 2.03
CA ILE A 513 -23.55 -10.81 1.55
C ILE A 513 -24.08 -10.09 2.79
N LEU A 514 -23.70 -8.83 2.99
CA LEU A 514 -24.42 -7.92 3.88
C LEU A 514 -25.59 -7.30 3.09
N LEU A 515 -26.74 -7.95 3.18
CA LEU A 515 -28.05 -7.35 2.86
C LEU A 515 -28.51 -6.53 4.07
N PHE A 516 -28.37 -5.20 4.01
CA PHE A 516 -29.17 -4.33 4.86
C PHE A 516 -30.54 -4.12 4.21
N GLY A 517 -31.46 -5.04 4.51
CA GLY A 517 -32.89 -4.84 4.33
C GLY A 517 -33.41 -3.87 5.39
N GLY A 518 -33.83 -2.68 4.97
CA GLY A 518 -34.54 -1.72 5.81
C GLY A 518 -35.88 -2.30 6.29
N VAL A 519 -35.94 -2.73 7.55
CA VAL A 519 -37.19 -3.02 8.25
C VAL A 519 -37.67 -1.74 8.92
N VAL A 520 -38.57 -1.04 8.22
CA VAL A 520 -39.39 0.03 8.79
C VAL A 520 -40.36 -0.60 9.80
N THR A 521 -40.04 -0.53 11.09
CA THR A 521 -41.04 -0.72 12.15
C THR A 521 -41.58 0.64 12.58
N ARG A 522 -42.75 0.98 12.03
CA ARG A 522 -43.67 1.92 12.67
C ARG A 522 -44.02 1.36 14.05
N ARG A 523 -43.61 2.04 15.13
CA ARG A 523 -44.32 1.97 16.41
C ARG A 523 -44.99 3.30 16.68
N LYS A 524 -46.32 3.21 16.75
CA LYS A 524 -47.21 4.25 17.25
C LYS A 524 -47.22 4.24 18.79
N TYR A 525 -47.53 5.43 19.31
CA TYR A 525 -48.27 5.77 20.53
C TYR A 525 -47.50 6.19 21.79
N LEU A 526 -47.89 7.42 22.19
CA LEU A 526 -48.03 8.05 23.50
C LEU A 526 -46.78 8.64 24.15
#